data_AF-A0A1Q3RQ99-F1
#
_entry.id   AF-A0A1Q3RQ99-F1
#
_cell.length_a   1.000
_cell.length_b   1.000
_cell.length_c   1.000
_cell.angle_alpha   90.00
_cell.angle_beta   90.00
_cell.angle_gamma   90.00
#
_symmetry.space_group_name_H-M   'P 1'
#
loop_
_entity.id
_entity.type
_entity.pdbx_description
1 polymer ?
#
loop_
_entity_poly.entity_id
_entity_poly.type
_entity_poly.pdbx_seq_one_letter_code
_entity_poly.pdbx_strand_id
1 'polypeptide(L)'
;MVKSIRVKSLDFVFSINRLLGGHEFKKEIKKIGVAPSEEIEALIEELSSKVSMRVSEDLKLLFKKYYLDSLIYNLAVKHPELPPRELIALIEDIGADQFYEAYITEFVRPAESTEASIKERIESLIENNTTQIVMSYSQLKKFKHEAPEIFKLCVNTLKSYVETYELIEERVIKIYNREIVWLEADMVDENRFRNSYLMIQLEGETDAIKEITVCMTVLGEYVLMYSIHKSHQSLNMIVGFGMKKVISEKEKTIEQEVFKSLGDPTKLLMIQMASKEPVCAKDYADRLKLSKATISHHISILLGLRLLSLSLQEGKKMYYITNIEMIKRLFDNFINDLEQ
;
A
#
# COMPACT_ATOMS: atom_id res chain seq x y z
N MET A 1 4.69 -17.57 -6.93
CA MET A 1 6.13 -17.19 -7.02
C MET A 1 6.26 -15.75 -6.59
N VAL A 2 6.90 -15.54 -5.45
CA VAL A 2 7.20 -14.21 -4.90
C VAL A 2 8.66 -13.88 -5.22
N LYS A 3 8.93 -12.67 -5.71
CA LYS A 3 10.30 -12.20 -5.99
C LYS A 3 10.51 -10.80 -5.43
N SER A 4 11.68 -10.54 -4.87
CA SER A 4 12.11 -9.22 -4.40
C SER A 4 12.78 -8.47 -5.55
N ILE A 5 12.55 -7.15 -5.60
CA ILE A 5 13.17 -6.23 -6.54
C ILE A 5 13.62 -5.01 -5.74
N ARG A 6 14.81 -4.50 -6.07
CA ARG A 6 15.30 -3.26 -5.47
C ARG A 6 14.74 -2.07 -6.20
N VAL A 7 14.30 -1.06 -5.44
CA VAL A 7 13.69 0.13 -6.05
C VAL A 7 14.45 1.41 -5.77
N LYS A 8 15.38 1.75 -6.66
CA LYS A 8 16.25 2.93 -6.51
C LYS A 8 15.48 4.23 -6.75
N SER A 9 14.66 4.24 -7.79
CA SER A 9 13.85 5.38 -8.21
C SER A 9 12.80 5.77 -7.17
N LEU A 10 12.20 4.80 -6.48
CA LEU A 10 11.19 5.08 -5.44
C LEU A 10 11.79 5.75 -4.22
N ASP A 11 12.97 5.33 -3.74
CA ASP A 11 13.61 5.97 -2.59
C ASP A 11 13.91 7.46 -2.89
N PHE A 12 14.30 7.77 -4.12
CA PHE A 12 14.45 9.16 -4.58
C PHE A 12 13.13 9.95 -4.56
N VAL A 13 12.00 9.35 -4.95
CA VAL A 13 10.69 10.02 -4.86
C VAL A 13 10.25 10.19 -3.41
N PHE A 14 10.43 9.15 -2.58
CA PHE A 14 10.11 9.20 -1.16
C PHE A 14 10.97 10.20 -0.40
N SER A 15 12.24 10.40 -0.78
CA SER A 15 13.09 11.42 -0.16
C SER A 15 12.52 12.82 -0.35
N ILE A 16 11.99 13.14 -1.54
CA ILE A 16 11.29 14.41 -1.80
C ILE A 16 10.06 14.53 -0.90
N ASN A 17 9.21 13.50 -0.87
CA ASN A 17 8.00 13.50 -0.06
C ASN A 17 8.31 13.67 1.45
N ARG A 18 9.40 13.06 1.94
CA ARG A 18 9.85 13.18 3.32
C ARG A 18 10.36 14.59 3.64
N LEU A 19 11.08 15.22 2.72
CA LEU A 19 11.49 16.63 2.85
C LEU A 19 10.30 17.59 2.90
N LEU A 20 9.29 17.37 2.05
CA LEU A 20 8.15 18.28 1.92
C LEU A 20 7.03 18.02 2.96
N GLY A 21 6.96 16.81 3.49
CA GLY A 21 5.84 16.30 4.30
C GLY A 21 6.23 15.67 5.62
N GLY A 22 7.43 15.93 6.16
CA GLY A 22 7.94 15.28 7.36
C GLY A 22 7.00 15.33 8.57
N HIS A 23 6.29 16.43 8.79
CA HIS A 23 5.30 16.56 9.86
C HIS A 23 4.06 15.68 9.63
N GLU A 24 3.53 15.63 8.40
CA GLU A 24 2.41 14.76 8.03
C GLU A 24 2.79 13.30 8.21
N PHE A 25 3.97 12.90 7.72
CA PHE A 25 4.50 11.55 7.92
C PHE A 25 4.56 11.16 9.39
N LYS A 26 5.17 11.99 10.25
CA LYS A 26 5.27 11.74 11.70
C LYS A 26 3.89 11.62 12.36
N LYS A 27 2.91 12.40 11.91
CA LYS A 27 1.52 12.32 12.39
C LYS A 27 0.84 11.01 11.97
N GLU A 28 1.03 10.57 10.74
CA GLU A 28 0.41 9.33 10.23
C GLU A 28 1.01 8.09 10.89
N ILE A 29 2.33 7.99 11.03
CA ILE A 29 2.96 6.81 11.64
C ILE A 29 2.65 6.69 13.15
N LYS A 30 2.40 7.82 13.83
CA LYS A 30 1.95 7.81 15.22
C LYS A 30 0.57 7.15 15.39
N LYS A 31 -0.32 7.23 14.39
CA LYS A 31 -1.65 6.58 14.44
C LYS A 31 -1.55 5.06 14.39
N ILE A 32 -0.51 4.53 13.76
CA ILE A 32 -0.25 3.08 13.69
C ILE A 32 0.70 2.59 14.80
N GLY A 33 1.01 3.44 15.78
CA GLY A 33 1.75 3.05 16.98
C GLY A 33 3.27 2.92 16.83
N VAL A 34 3.84 3.44 15.74
CA VAL A 34 5.28 3.34 15.46
C VAL A 34 5.99 4.70 15.49
N ALA A 35 7.33 4.65 15.54
CA ALA A 35 8.21 5.81 15.57
C ALA A 35 9.15 5.79 14.35
N PRO A 36 9.59 6.95 13.83
CA PRO A 36 10.51 7.01 12.70
C PRO A 36 11.90 6.51 13.10
N SER A 37 12.60 5.86 12.18
CA SER A 37 13.98 5.44 12.35
C SER A 37 14.90 6.66 12.48
N GLU A 38 15.70 6.70 13.55
CA GLU A 38 16.69 7.75 13.79
C GLU A 38 17.73 7.82 12.64
N GLU A 39 18.12 6.66 12.10
CA GLU A 39 19.05 6.58 10.97
C GLU A 39 18.46 7.24 9.72
N ILE A 40 17.16 7.02 9.45
CA ILE A 40 16.48 7.62 8.30
C ILE A 40 16.25 9.12 8.51
N GLU A 41 15.82 9.54 9.70
CA GLU A 41 15.65 10.96 10.02
C GLU A 41 16.96 11.73 9.85
N ALA A 42 18.10 11.17 10.28
CA ALA A 42 19.40 11.78 10.06
C ALA A 42 19.74 11.97 8.56
N LEU A 43 19.40 10.99 7.70
CA LEU A 43 19.59 11.13 6.25
C LEU A 43 18.69 12.23 5.65
N ILE A 44 17.44 12.33 6.10
CA ILE A 44 16.49 13.37 5.65
C ILE A 44 16.92 14.76 6.14
N GLU A 45 17.41 14.88 7.37
CA GLU A 45 17.97 16.14 7.91
C GLU A 45 19.21 16.58 7.13
N GLU A 46 20.10 15.65 6.80
CA GLU A 46 21.26 15.96 5.96
C GLU A 46 20.82 16.47 4.58
N LEU A 47 19.89 15.78 3.93
CA LEU A 47 19.32 16.26 2.67
C LEU A 47 18.74 17.67 2.82
N SER A 48 17.91 17.89 3.84
CA SER A 48 17.28 19.19 4.09
C SER A 48 18.29 20.31 4.29
N SER A 49 19.46 20.01 4.86
CA SER A 49 20.53 20.99 5.07
C SER A 49 21.30 21.35 3.79
N LYS A 50 21.30 20.45 2.79
CA LYS A 50 22.08 20.59 1.55
C LYS A 50 21.24 21.03 0.35
N VAL A 51 19.94 20.78 0.37
CA VAL A 51 19.01 21.25 -0.66
C VAL A 51 18.92 22.77 -0.61
N SER A 52 19.17 23.43 -1.75
CA SER A 52 19.04 24.89 -1.83
C SER A 52 17.59 25.34 -1.62
N MET A 53 17.41 26.56 -1.08
CA MET A 53 16.09 27.16 -0.85
C MET A 53 15.24 27.17 -2.12
N ARG A 54 15.84 27.54 -3.26
CA ARG A 54 15.19 27.54 -4.57
C ARG A 54 14.68 26.15 -4.97
N VAL A 55 15.53 25.12 -4.90
CA VAL A 55 15.13 23.74 -5.23
C VAL A 55 14.00 23.27 -4.30
N SER A 56 14.08 23.57 -3.00
CA SER A 56 13.02 23.26 -2.05
C SER A 56 11.68 23.93 -2.41
N GLU A 57 11.69 25.20 -2.79
CA GLU A 57 10.49 25.93 -3.22
C GLU A 57 9.90 25.37 -4.53
N ASP A 58 10.76 25.06 -5.50
CA ASP A 58 10.35 24.44 -6.76
C ASP A 58 9.74 23.05 -6.51
N LEU A 59 10.36 22.22 -5.67
CA LEU A 59 9.82 20.91 -5.27
C LEU A 59 8.45 21.06 -4.59
N LYS A 60 8.28 22.03 -3.68
CA LYS A 60 6.97 22.33 -3.07
C LYS A 60 5.93 22.68 -4.12
N LEU A 61 6.28 23.51 -5.09
CA LEU A 61 5.38 23.89 -6.17
C LEU A 61 4.97 22.66 -6.99
N LEU A 62 5.94 21.86 -7.43
CA LEU A 62 5.72 20.68 -8.27
C LEU A 62 4.90 19.60 -7.56
N PHE A 63 5.22 19.29 -6.30
CA PHE A 63 4.65 18.14 -5.58
C PHE A 63 3.40 18.50 -4.77
N LYS A 64 3.28 19.72 -4.23
CA LYS A 64 2.12 20.11 -3.39
C LYS A 64 1.08 20.95 -4.13
N LYS A 65 1.43 21.67 -5.21
CA LYS A 65 0.46 22.43 -6.02
C LYS A 65 0.01 21.64 -7.26
N TYR A 66 0.96 21.05 -7.99
CA TYR A 66 0.68 20.30 -9.22
C TYR A 66 0.56 18.79 -9.01
N TYR A 67 0.83 18.28 -7.80
CA TYR A 67 0.72 16.84 -7.47
C TYR A 67 1.45 15.93 -8.48
N LEU A 68 2.62 16.37 -8.94
CA LEU A 68 3.44 15.62 -9.90
C LEU A 68 4.14 14.42 -9.27
N ASP A 69 4.16 14.33 -7.95
CA ASP A 69 4.63 13.16 -7.21
C ASP A 69 3.96 11.89 -7.70
N SER A 70 2.67 11.95 -8.03
CA SER A 70 1.90 10.80 -8.52
C SER A 70 2.33 10.33 -9.92
N LEU A 71 2.64 11.25 -10.83
CA LEU A 71 3.19 10.92 -12.15
C LEU A 71 4.56 10.26 -12.00
N ILE A 72 5.46 10.90 -11.24
CA ILE A 72 6.84 10.43 -11.05
C ILE A 72 6.85 9.08 -10.32
N TYR A 73 6.01 8.93 -9.30
CA TYR A 73 5.81 7.66 -8.60
C TYR A 73 5.36 6.56 -9.56
N ASN A 74 4.34 6.79 -10.39
CA ASN A 74 3.86 5.78 -11.35
C ASN A 74 4.94 5.36 -12.35
N LEU A 75 5.76 6.30 -12.83
CA LEU A 75 6.90 5.99 -13.69
C LEU A 75 7.95 5.14 -12.95
N ALA A 76 8.27 5.49 -11.70
CA ALA A 76 9.19 4.72 -10.86
C ALA A 76 8.67 3.30 -10.57
N VAL A 77 7.37 3.11 -10.32
CA VAL A 77 6.78 1.78 -10.10
C VAL A 77 6.82 0.91 -11.35
N LYS A 78 6.67 1.49 -12.55
CA LYS A 78 6.81 0.74 -13.82
C LYS A 78 8.26 0.34 -14.11
N HIS A 79 9.22 1.09 -13.57
CA HIS A 79 10.63 0.90 -13.81
C HIS A 79 11.45 0.91 -12.50
N PRO A 80 11.22 -0.08 -11.61
CA PRO A 80 11.70 -0.03 -10.24
C PRO A 80 13.24 -0.03 -10.13
N GLU A 81 13.91 -0.77 -11.00
CA GLU A 81 15.37 -0.92 -10.97
C GLU A 81 16.13 0.33 -11.49
N LEU A 82 15.43 1.28 -12.12
CA LEU A 82 16.10 2.44 -12.71
C LEU A 82 16.72 3.33 -11.63
N PRO A 83 17.97 3.78 -11.82
CA PRO A 83 18.56 4.80 -10.97
C PRO A 83 17.82 6.15 -11.15
N PRO A 84 17.91 7.06 -10.16
CA PRO A 84 17.21 8.34 -10.22
C PRO A 84 17.47 9.17 -11.47
N ARG A 85 18.71 9.18 -11.99
CA ARG A 85 19.04 9.91 -13.23
C ARG A 85 18.34 9.35 -14.47
N GLU A 86 18.17 8.02 -14.55
CA GLU A 86 17.46 7.40 -15.67
C GLU A 86 15.94 7.59 -15.56
N LEU A 87 15.39 7.63 -14.33
CA LEU A 87 14.00 8.06 -14.12
C LEU A 87 13.78 9.50 -14.63
N ILE A 88 14.73 10.40 -14.34
CA ILE A 88 14.67 11.78 -14.83
C ILE A 88 14.76 11.81 -16.35
N ALA A 89 15.65 11.02 -16.97
CA ALA A 89 15.73 10.90 -18.42
C ALA A 89 14.42 10.40 -19.05
N LEU A 90 13.73 9.43 -18.43
CA LEU A 90 12.40 9.02 -18.88
C LEU A 90 11.37 10.16 -18.84
N ILE A 91 11.44 11.02 -17.81
CA ILE A 91 10.58 12.20 -17.74
C ILE A 91 10.95 13.16 -18.87
N GLU A 92 12.24 13.39 -19.12
CA GLU A 92 12.71 14.24 -20.22
C GLU A 92 12.23 13.75 -21.58
N ASP A 93 12.24 12.43 -21.82
CA ASP A 93 11.83 11.80 -23.06
C ASP A 93 10.33 11.97 -23.37
N ILE A 94 9.49 12.26 -22.36
CA ILE A 94 8.08 12.64 -22.58
C ILE A 94 8.01 13.93 -23.42
N GLY A 95 8.92 14.87 -23.16
CA GLY A 95 8.91 16.18 -23.80
C GLY A 95 7.83 17.12 -23.29
N ALA A 96 8.09 18.43 -23.47
CA ALA A 96 7.24 19.50 -22.94
C ALA A 96 5.79 19.45 -23.47
N ASP A 97 5.62 19.09 -24.75
CA ASP A 97 4.33 19.10 -25.43
C ASP A 97 3.42 17.95 -25.01
N GLN A 98 3.98 16.81 -24.59
CA GLN A 98 3.21 15.63 -24.15
C GLN A 98 3.08 15.52 -22.64
N PHE A 99 3.70 16.41 -21.86
CA PHE A 99 3.74 16.30 -20.41
C PHE A 99 2.35 16.29 -19.74
N TYR A 100 1.42 17.10 -20.27
CA TYR A 100 0.03 17.07 -19.81
C TYR A 100 -0.64 15.71 -20.09
N GLU A 101 -0.53 15.21 -21.32
CA GLU A 101 -1.14 13.94 -21.72
C GLU A 101 -0.53 12.74 -20.97
N ALA A 102 0.77 12.79 -20.68
CA ALA A 102 1.44 11.83 -19.81
C ALA A 102 0.86 11.85 -18.40
N TYR A 103 0.66 13.04 -17.80
CA TYR A 103 0.00 13.16 -16.49
C TYR A 103 -1.42 12.55 -16.50
N ILE A 104 -2.22 12.83 -17.55
CA ILE A 104 -3.57 12.25 -17.68
C ILE A 104 -3.51 10.73 -17.82
N THR A 105 -2.64 10.22 -18.68
CA THR A 105 -2.57 8.79 -19.02
C THR A 105 -1.97 7.97 -17.89
N GLU A 106 -0.93 8.48 -17.23
CA GLU A 106 -0.22 7.74 -16.20
C GLU A 106 -0.90 7.79 -14.85
N PHE A 107 -1.52 8.92 -14.50
CA PHE A 107 -2.13 9.11 -13.19
C PHE A 107 -3.66 9.10 -13.22
N VAL A 108 -4.30 9.98 -14.01
CA VAL A 108 -5.78 10.07 -14.02
C VAL A 108 -6.42 8.78 -14.54
N ARG A 109 -5.88 8.24 -15.64
CA ARG A 109 -6.33 7.01 -16.30
C ARG A 109 -7.85 7.01 -16.55
N PRO A 110 -8.37 7.99 -17.31
CA PRO A 110 -9.79 8.00 -17.68
C PRO A 110 -10.11 6.80 -18.59
N ALA A 111 -11.39 6.44 -18.68
CA ALA A 111 -11.83 5.39 -19.59
C ALA A 111 -11.65 5.80 -21.07
N GLU A 112 -11.84 7.09 -21.35
CA GLU A 112 -11.69 7.70 -22.67
C GLU A 112 -10.92 9.03 -22.57
N SER A 113 -10.29 9.47 -23.67
CA SER A 113 -9.58 10.76 -23.72
C SER A 113 -10.50 11.99 -23.87
N THR A 114 -11.76 11.88 -23.45
CA THR A 114 -12.75 12.97 -23.54
C THR A 114 -12.75 13.83 -22.29
N GLU A 115 -13.06 15.13 -22.40
CA GLU A 115 -13.15 16.03 -21.22
C GLU A 115 -14.14 15.52 -20.16
N ALA A 116 -15.26 14.93 -20.60
CA ALA A 116 -16.25 14.36 -19.70
C ALA A 116 -15.69 13.18 -18.89
N SER A 117 -15.00 12.24 -19.56
CA SER A 117 -14.39 11.08 -18.89
C SER A 117 -13.26 11.48 -17.94
N ILE A 118 -12.44 12.47 -18.32
CA ILE A 118 -11.39 13.03 -17.45
C ILE A 118 -12.01 13.65 -16.19
N LYS A 119 -13.06 14.46 -16.35
CA LYS A 119 -13.73 15.13 -15.23
C LYS A 119 -14.35 14.11 -14.27
N GLU A 120 -15.13 13.17 -14.78
CA GLU A 120 -15.77 12.10 -14.00
C GLU A 120 -14.73 11.30 -13.21
N ARG A 121 -13.60 10.97 -13.87
CA ARG A 121 -12.52 10.22 -13.22
C ARG A 121 -11.88 10.99 -12.06
N ILE A 122 -11.63 12.29 -12.22
CA ILE A 122 -11.05 13.13 -11.16
C ILE A 122 -12.02 13.28 -9.99
N GLU A 123 -13.30 13.51 -10.26
CA GLU A 123 -14.33 13.60 -9.22
C GLU A 123 -14.40 12.28 -8.43
N SER A 124 -14.37 11.15 -9.12
CA SER A 124 -14.29 9.82 -8.49
C SER A 124 -13.04 9.60 -7.63
N LEU A 125 -11.87 10.08 -8.06
CA LEU A 125 -10.62 9.96 -7.28
C LEU A 125 -10.66 10.78 -5.99
N ILE A 126 -11.32 11.95 -6.02
CA ILE A 126 -11.51 12.82 -4.86
C ILE A 126 -12.53 12.23 -3.89
N GLU A 127 -13.66 11.72 -4.38
CA GLU A 127 -14.75 11.18 -3.55
C GLU A 127 -14.37 9.87 -2.84
N ASN A 128 -13.60 9.00 -3.50
CA ASN A 128 -13.22 7.70 -2.94
C ASN A 128 -12.17 7.79 -1.82
N ASN A 129 -11.81 9.00 -1.37
CA ASN A 129 -10.85 9.26 -0.30
C ASN A 129 -9.55 8.44 -0.50
N THR A 130 -9.12 8.33 -1.75
CA THR A 130 -7.89 7.61 -2.10
C THR A 130 -6.71 8.28 -1.42
N THR A 131 -5.67 7.51 -1.08
CA THR A 131 -4.45 8.05 -0.46
C THR A 131 -3.66 8.97 -1.41
N GLN A 132 -4.09 9.11 -2.66
CA GLN A 132 -3.47 9.91 -3.71
C GLN A 132 -4.23 11.23 -3.91
N ILE A 133 -3.56 12.35 -3.61
CA ILE A 133 -4.13 13.69 -3.82
C ILE A 133 -3.99 14.03 -5.31
N VAL A 134 -5.08 14.48 -5.94
CA VAL A 134 -5.14 14.84 -7.36
C VAL A 134 -5.54 16.31 -7.54
N MET A 135 -5.07 16.94 -8.62
CA MET A 135 -5.59 18.24 -9.05
C MET A 135 -7.09 18.17 -9.32
N SER A 136 -7.84 19.14 -8.79
CA SER A 136 -9.24 19.34 -9.22
C SER A 136 -9.32 19.62 -10.72
N TYR A 137 -10.48 19.38 -11.33
CA TYR A 137 -10.68 19.62 -12.75
C TYR A 137 -10.34 21.07 -13.18
N SER A 138 -10.62 22.04 -12.30
CA SER A 138 -10.28 23.45 -12.55
C SER A 138 -8.78 23.73 -12.54
N GLN A 139 -8.03 23.11 -11.61
CA GLN A 139 -6.57 23.17 -11.58
C GLN A 139 -5.97 22.48 -12.81
N LEU A 140 -6.52 21.33 -13.21
CA LEU A 140 -6.05 20.58 -14.36
C LEU A 140 -6.19 21.38 -15.68
N LYS A 141 -7.29 22.13 -15.85
CA LYS A 141 -7.45 23.04 -16.99
C LYS A 141 -6.35 24.09 -17.07
N LYS A 142 -5.97 24.68 -15.93
CA LYS A 142 -4.85 25.63 -15.87
C LYS A 142 -3.52 24.95 -16.19
N PHE A 143 -3.29 23.79 -15.57
CA PHE A 143 -2.09 22.99 -15.79
C PHE A 143 -1.90 22.63 -17.27
N LYS A 144 -2.97 22.34 -18.03
CA LYS A 144 -2.87 22.07 -19.47
C LYS A 144 -2.13 23.17 -20.25
N HIS A 145 -2.33 24.43 -19.90
CA HIS A 145 -1.67 25.56 -20.55
C HIS A 145 -0.27 25.85 -19.98
N GLU A 146 -0.06 25.54 -18.71
CA GLU A 146 1.22 25.75 -18.01
C GLU A 146 2.20 24.58 -18.19
N ALA A 147 1.73 23.42 -18.67
CA ALA A 147 2.47 22.16 -18.69
C ALA A 147 3.86 22.23 -19.35
N PRO A 148 4.07 22.93 -20.49
CA PRO A 148 5.40 23.02 -21.09
C PRO A 148 6.43 23.74 -20.21
N GLU A 149 6.02 24.78 -19.47
CA GLU A 149 6.91 25.50 -18.56
C GLU A 149 7.10 24.74 -17.24
N ILE A 150 6.03 24.12 -16.73
CA ILE A 150 6.11 23.25 -15.55
C ILE A 150 6.98 22.02 -15.83
N PHE A 151 6.98 21.49 -17.06
CA PHE A 151 7.88 20.43 -17.48
C PHE A 151 9.34 20.84 -17.36
N LYS A 152 9.72 21.99 -17.93
CA LYS A 152 11.10 22.51 -17.83
C LYS A 152 11.51 22.72 -16.38
N LEU A 153 10.61 23.28 -15.57
CA LEU A 153 10.84 23.44 -14.14
C LEU A 153 11.06 22.08 -13.46
N CYS A 154 10.14 21.13 -13.67
CA CYS A 154 10.20 19.78 -13.11
C CYS A 154 11.55 19.11 -13.40
N VAL A 155 11.92 19.05 -14.67
CA VAL A 155 13.17 18.44 -15.12
C VAL A 155 14.39 19.08 -14.47
N ASN A 156 14.50 20.42 -14.52
CA ASN A 156 15.64 21.15 -13.97
C ASN A 156 15.74 21.01 -12.44
N THR A 157 14.61 21.05 -11.75
CA THR A 157 14.54 20.87 -10.30
C THR A 157 14.94 19.45 -9.90
N LEU A 158 14.44 18.43 -10.61
CA LEU A 158 14.82 17.03 -10.33
C LEU A 158 16.31 16.77 -10.64
N LYS A 159 16.85 17.34 -11.73
CA LYS A 159 18.29 17.29 -12.03
C LYS A 159 19.15 17.94 -10.95
N SER A 160 18.69 19.06 -10.39
CA SER A 160 19.41 19.72 -9.28
C SER A 160 19.28 18.91 -7.98
N TYR A 161 18.11 18.34 -7.72
CA TYR A 161 17.84 17.58 -6.51
C TYR A 161 18.58 16.23 -6.48
N VAL A 162 18.70 15.54 -7.62
CA VAL A 162 19.40 14.24 -7.69
C VAL A 162 20.86 14.35 -7.29
N GLU A 163 21.54 15.45 -7.61
CA GLU A 163 22.91 15.70 -7.16
C GLU A 163 23.02 15.74 -5.63
N THR A 164 21.99 16.25 -4.94
CA THR A 164 21.95 16.26 -3.48
C THR A 164 21.58 14.88 -2.91
N TYR A 165 20.66 14.17 -3.58
CA TYR A 165 20.26 12.82 -3.21
C TYR A 165 21.42 11.81 -3.28
N GLU A 166 22.26 11.91 -4.31
CA GLU A 166 23.43 11.04 -4.51
C GLU A 166 24.41 11.07 -3.32
N LEU A 167 24.41 12.14 -2.52
CA LEU A 167 25.22 12.23 -1.30
C LEU A 167 24.80 11.21 -0.24
N ILE A 168 23.52 10.85 -0.18
CA ILE A 168 22.99 9.87 0.78
C ILE A 168 22.77 8.48 0.16
N GLU A 169 22.77 8.37 -1.17
CA GLU A 169 22.34 7.17 -1.89
C GLU A 169 23.08 5.91 -1.42
N GLU A 170 24.42 5.94 -1.33
CA GLU A 170 25.24 4.83 -0.83
C GLU A 170 24.82 4.33 0.56
N ARG A 171 24.35 5.22 1.43
CA ARG A 171 23.88 4.84 2.78
C ARG A 171 22.49 4.22 2.71
N VAL A 172 21.61 4.75 1.86
CA VAL A 172 20.31 4.14 1.55
C VAL A 172 20.51 2.72 0.99
N ILE A 173 21.51 2.52 0.11
CA ILE A 173 21.88 1.20 -0.43
C ILE A 173 22.27 0.23 0.69
N LYS A 174 23.10 0.68 1.63
CA LYS A 174 23.54 -0.14 2.76
C LYS A 174 22.38 -0.56 3.66
N ILE A 175 21.46 0.36 3.94
CA ILE A 175 20.25 0.04 4.70
C ILE A 175 19.40 -0.96 3.92
N TYR A 176 19.15 -0.73 2.63
CA TYR A 176 18.41 -1.68 1.79
C TYR A 176 19.00 -3.09 1.87
N ASN A 177 20.32 -3.24 1.63
CA ASN A 177 20.98 -4.54 1.63
C ASN A 177 20.94 -5.22 3.01
N ARG A 178 20.91 -4.45 4.10
CA ARG A 178 20.75 -4.97 5.46
C ARG A 178 19.32 -5.46 5.71
N GLU A 179 18.33 -4.68 5.31
CA GLU A 179 16.92 -4.94 5.62
C GLU A 179 16.27 -5.94 4.65
N ILE A 180 16.70 -6.02 3.39
CA ILE A 180 16.05 -6.90 2.41
C ILE A 180 16.12 -8.38 2.81
N VAL A 181 17.17 -8.77 3.55
CA VAL A 181 17.44 -10.15 3.98
C VAL A 181 16.27 -10.73 4.78
N TRP A 182 15.66 -9.95 5.68
CA TRP A 182 14.54 -10.47 6.47
C TRP A 182 13.27 -10.61 5.62
N LEU A 183 13.05 -9.69 4.67
CA LEU A 183 11.88 -9.72 3.81
C LEU A 183 11.96 -10.91 2.85
N GLU A 184 13.14 -11.17 2.30
CA GLU A 184 13.40 -12.36 1.49
C GLU A 184 13.22 -13.66 2.28
N ALA A 185 13.63 -13.69 3.55
CA ALA A 185 13.38 -14.83 4.43
C ALA A 185 11.88 -15.05 4.66
N ASP A 186 11.11 -13.99 4.94
CA ASP A 186 9.65 -14.06 5.09
C ASP A 186 8.96 -14.56 3.80
N MET A 187 9.51 -14.20 2.64
CA MET A 187 8.99 -14.59 1.33
C MET A 187 9.24 -16.06 0.95
N VAL A 188 10.13 -16.77 1.66
CA VAL A 188 10.36 -18.21 1.45
C VAL A 188 9.08 -19.00 1.69
N ASP A 189 8.33 -18.64 2.74
CA ASP A 189 6.98 -19.14 2.97
C ASP A 189 5.97 -18.21 2.29
N GLU A 190 5.68 -18.49 1.01
CA GLU A 190 4.73 -17.71 0.21
C GLU A 190 3.33 -17.63 0.87
N ASN A 191 2.91 -18.66 1.60
CA ASN A 191 1.61 -18.65 2.29
C ASN A 191 1.63 -17.70 3.48
N ARG A 192 2.66 -17.80 4.34
CA ARG A 192 2.84 -16.86 5.45
C ARG A 192 2.95 -15.44 4.94
N PHE A 193 3.81 -15.17 3.95
CA PHE A 193 3.98 -13.85 3.35
C PHE A 193 2.66 -13.27 2.82
N ARG A 194 1.88 -14.04 2.06
CA ARG A 194 0.56 -13.61 1.59
C ARG A 194 -0.36 -13.30 2.77
N ASN A 195 -0.30 -14.09 3.84
CA ASN A 195 -1.12 -13.88 5.01
C ASN A 195 -0.73 -12.59 5.75
N SER A 196 0.55 -12.39 6.01
CA SER A 196 1.06 -11.25 6.79
C SER A 196 0.92 -9.91 6.04
N TYR A 197 1.16 -9.92 4.72
CA TYR A 197 1.27 -8.69 3.91
C TYR A 197 0.03 -8.40 3.05
N LEU A 198 -0.75 -9.40 2.64
CA LEU A 198 -1.90 -9.23 1.72
C LEU A 198 -3.28 -9.44 2.36
N MET A 199 -3.38 -10.17 3.48
CA MET A 199 -4.69 -10.45 4.11
C MET A 199 -5.32 -9.23 4.78
N ILE A 200 -4.65 -8.08 4.89
CA ILE A 200 -5.29 -6.91 5.49
C ILE A 200 -6.31 -6.28 4.51
N GLN A 201 -6.23 -6.54 3.19
CA GLN A 201 -7.04 -5.82 2.19
C GLN A 201 -7.61 -6.64 1.03
N LEU A 202 -7.20 -7.90 0.83
CA LEU A 202 -7.75 -8.75 -0.24
C LEU A 202 -8.70 -9.81 0.37
N GLU A 203 -9.99 -9.68 0.10
CA GLU A 203 -11.02 -10.67 0.42
C GLU A 203 -10.96 -11.82 -0.59
N GLY A 204 -10.22 -12.90 -0.31
CA GLY A 204 -10.24 -14.12 -1.13
C GLY A 204 -9.67 -14.02 -2.57
N GLU A 205 -9.36 -12.82 -3.07
CA GLU A 205 -8.82 -12.62 -4.42
C GLU A 205 -7.30 -12.89 -4.56
N THR A 206 -6.63 -13.31 -3.49
CA THR A 206 -5.19 -13.63 -3.53
C THR A 206 -4.88 -14.92 -4.27
N ASP A 207 -5.83 -15.85 -4.38
CA ASP A 207 -5.61 -17.16 -4.98
C ASP A 207 -5.49 -17.09 -6.52
N ALA A 208 -6.07 -16.05 -7.12
CA ALA A 208 -5.91 -15.76 -8.54
C ALA A 208 -4.52 -15.16 -8.88
N ILE A 209 -3.84 -14.58 -7.88
CA ILE A 209 -2.52 -13.95 -8.04
C ILE A 209 -1.45 -15.03 -8.03
N LYS A 210 -0.81 -15.25 -9.19
CA LYS A 210 0.24 -16.27 -9.39
C LYS A 210 1.64 -15.73 -9.13
N GLU A 211 1.84 -14.45 -9.43
CA GLU A 211 3.13 -13.78 -9.30
C GLU A 211 3.01 -12.53 -8.42
N ILE A 212 3.90 -12.42 -7.43
CA ILE A 212 4.01 -11.23 -6.59
C ILE A 212 5.42 -10.67 -6.73
N THR A 213 5.51 -9.43 -7.18
CA THR A 213 6.75 -8.67 -7.19
C THR A 213 6.75 -7.74 -5.98
N VAL A 214 7.74 -7.90 -5.10
CA VAL A 214 7.90 -7.13 -3.87
C VAL A 214 9.02 -6.12 -4.05
N CYS A 215 8.65 -4.85 -3.97
CA CYS A 215 9.50 -3.69 -4.13
C CYS A 215 9.75 -3.07 -2.76
N MET A 216 10.93 -3.29 -2.18
CA MET A 216 11.25 -2.69 -0.87
C MET A 216 11.79 -1.27 -1.05
N THR A 217 11.32 -0.35 -0.19
CA THR A 217 11.81 1.03 -0.07
C THR A 217 12.35 1.28 1.33
N VAL A 218 13.42 2.07 1.40
CA VAL A 218 14.05 2.51 2.64
C VAL A 218 13.47 3.84 3.12
N LEU A 219 13.33 4.81 2.21
CA LEU A 219 12.88 6.16 2.56
C LEU A 219 11.35 6.27 2.63
N GLY A 220 10.62 5.34 2.02
CA GLY A 220 9.22 5.05 2.28
C GLY A 220 9.01 4.13 3.49
N GLU A 221 9.63 4.45 4.63
CA GLU A 221 9.83 3.56 5.80
C GLU A 221 8.60 2.73 6.23
N TYR A 222 7.40 3.32 6.29
CA TYR A 222 6.16 2.66 6.71
C TYR A 222 5.10 2.63 5.60
N VAL A 223 5.53 2.51 4.35
CA VAL A 223 4.64 2.42 3.19
C VAL A 223 4.20 0.96 2.98
N LEU A 224 2.91 0.76 2.74
CA LEU A 224 2.40 -0.48 2.17
C LEU A 224 1.39 -0.11 1.07
N MET A 225 1.75 -0.41 -0.17
CA MET A 225 0.91 -0.17 -1.35
C MET A 225 0.95 -1.38 -2.27
N TYR A 226 -0.13 -1.61 -3.00
CA TYR A 226 -0.18 -2.65 -4.02
C TYR A 226 -0.86 -2.15 -5.28
N SER A 227 -0.47 -2.73 -6.40
CA SER A 227 -1.17 -2.58 -7.67
C SER A 227 -1.34 -3.96 -8.32
N ILE A 228 -2.56 -4.22 -8.77
CA ILE A 228 -2.91 -5.47 -9.45
C ILE A 228 -2.84 -5.20 -10.95
N HIS A 229 -2.12 -6.05 -11.68
CA HIS A 229 -2.05 -5.93 -13.13
C HIS A 229 -3.42 -6.23 -13.77
N LYS A 230 -3.69 -5.71 -14.98
CA LYS A 230 -4.98 -5.89 -15.69
C LYS A 230 -5.38 -7.36 -15.88
N SER A 231 -4.42 -8.28 -15.88
CA SER A 231 -4.67 -9.72 -15.97
C SER A 231 -5.16 -10.36 -14.68
N HIS A 232 -5.11 -9.64 -13.54
CA HIS A 232 -5.38 -10.14 -12.18
C HIS A 232 -4.49 -11.32 -11.75
N GLN A 233 -3.46 -11.66 -12.50
CA GLN A 233 -2.54 -12.77 -12.23
C GLN A 233 -1.22 -12.33 -11.61
N SER A 234 -0.90 -11.04 -11.66
CA SER A 234 0.31 -10.47 -11.08
C SER A 234 0.01 -9.24 -10.23
N LEU A 235 0.75 -9.12 -9.12
CA LEU A 235 0.65 -8.02 -8.17
C LEU A 235 2.05 -7.43 -7.94
N ASN A 236 2.13 -6.09 -7.97
CA ASN A 236 3.30 -5.35 -7.51
C ASN A 236 2.99 -4.77 -6.14
N MET A 237 3.79 -5.13 -5.14
CA MET A 237 3.71 -4.63 -3.77
C MET A 237 4.88 -3.71 -3.50
N ILE A 238 4.64 -2.55 -2.93
CA ILE A 238 5.68 -1.66 -2.41
C ILE A 238 5.60 -1.69 -0.90
N VAL A 239 6.72 -2.03 -0.26
CA VAL A 239 6.80 -2.19 1.18
C VAL A 239 7.98 -1.42 1.75
N GLY A 240 7.71 -0.58 2.75
CA GLY A 240 8.72 0.07 3.55
C GLY A 240 9.33 -0.91 4.54
N PHE A 241 10.64 -0.87 4.75
CA PHE A 241 11.30 -1.82 5.65
C PHE A 241 10.75 -1.78 7.10
N GLY A 242 10.26 -0.63 7.55
CA GLY A 242 9.64 -0.46 8.87
C GLY A 242 8.31 -1.21 9.02
N MET A 243 7.68 -1.62 7.91
CA MET A 243 6.44 -2.41 7.94
C MET A 243 6.61 -3.76 8.64
N LYS A 244 7.82 -4.31 8.70
CA LYS A 244 8.11 -5.55 9.46
C LYS A 244 7.54 -5.48 10.88
N LYS A 245 7.80 -4.36 11.57
CA LYS A 245 7.37 -4.16 12.95
C LYS A 245 5.84 -4.07 13.04
N VAL A 246 5.23 -3.28 12.15
CA VAL A 246 3.78 -3.10 12.08
C VAL A 246 3.07 -4.43 11.84
N ILE A 247 3.60 -5.23 10.92
CA ILE A 247 3.02 -6.52 10.54
C ILE A 247 3.16 -7.52 11.70
N SER A 248 4.35 -7.66 12.27
CA SER A 248 4.56 -8.56 13.41
C SER A 248 3.69 -8.21 14.63
N GLU A 249 3.53 -6.92 14.94
CA GLU A 249 2.66 -6.48 16.04
C GLU A 249 1.17 -6.76 15.74
N LYS A 250 0.73 -6.56 14.49
CA LYS A 250 -0.62 -6.89 14.05
C LYS A 250 -0.89 -8.39 14.07
N GLU A 251 0.04 -9.22 13.61
CA GLU A 251 -0.09 -10.68 13.64
C GLU A 251 -0.29 -11.19 15.06
N LYS A 252 0.57 -10.79 16.00
CA LYS A 252 0.42 -11.14 17.42
C LYS A 252 -0.93 -10.72 17.99
N THR A 253 -1.42 -9.55 17.60
CA THR A 253 -2.73 -9.06 18.03
C THR A 253 -3.86 -9.92 17.45
N ILE A 254 -3.81 -10.24 16.16
CA ILE A 254 -4.81 -11.08 15.49
C ILE A 254 -4.82 -12.49 16.07
N GLU A 255 -3.66 -13.12 16.27
CA GLU A 255 -3.53 -14.44 16.89
C GLU A 255 -4.16 -14.46 18.29
N GLN A 256 -3.84 -13.48 19.13
CA GLN A 256 -4.44 -13.35 20.46
C GLN A 256 -5.97 -13.25 20.39
N GLU A 257 -6.51 -12.43 19.48
CA GLU A 257 -7.97 -12.27 19.32
C GLU A 257 -8.64 -13.53 18.75
N VAL A 258 -7.94 -14.28 17.89
CA VAL A 258 -8.39 -15.59 17.40
C VAL A 258 -8.42 -16.59 18.56
N PHE A 259 -7.35 -16.72 19.35
CA PHE A 259 -7.33 -17.64 20.49
C PHE A 259 -8.38 -17.28 21.54
N LYS A 260 -8.58 -16.00 21.84
CA LYS A 260 -9.71 -15.54 22.69
C LYS A 260 -11.06 -15.94 22.09
N SER A 261 -11.18 -15.88 20.77
CA SER A 261 -12.43 -16.26 20.08
C SER A 261 -12.67 -17.77 20.09
N LEU A 262 -11.62 -18.58 19.96
CA LEU A 262 -11.68 -20.04 20.05
C LEU A 262 -11.89 -20.53 21.49
N GLY A 263 -11.43 -19.77 22.49
CA GLY A 263 -11.67 -20.05 23.91
C GLY A 263 -13.07 -19.67 24.40
N ASP A 264 -13.86 -18.93 23.60
CA ASP A 264 -15.24 -18.60 23.93
C ASP A 264 -16.18 -19.72 23.47
N PRO A 265 -16.97 -20.32 24.38
CA PRO A 265 -17.79 -21.49 24.06
C PRO A 265 -18.88 -21.18 23.03
N THR A 266 -19.45 -19.98 23.05
CA THR A 266 -20.51 -19.58 22.11
C THR A 266 -19.93 -19.42 20.71
N LYS A 267 -18.83 -18.66 20.59
CA LYS A 267 -18.18 -18.42 19.30
C LYS A 267 -17.62 -19.73 18.70
N LEU A 268 -17.05 -20.60 19.53
CA LEU A 268 -16.61 -21.92 19.08
C LEU A 268 -17.77 -22.76 18.54
N LEU A 269 -18.92 -22.78 19.22
CA LEU A 269 -20.12 -23.46 18.71
C LEU A 269 -20.61 -22.86 17.39
N MET A 270 -20.57 -21.54 17.25
CA MET A 270 -20.94 -20.88 15.99
C MET A 270 -20.04 -21.36 14.83
N ILE A 271 -18.73 -21.38 15.03
CA ILE A 271 -17.75 -21.88 14.06
C ILE A 271 -18.01 -23.36 13.73
N GLN A 272 -18.30 -24.20 14.72
CA GLN A 272 -18.60 -25.62 14.49
C GLN A 272 -19.92 -25.86 13.76
N MET A 273 -20.90 -24.98 13.93
CA MET A 273 -22.16 -25.05 13.20
C MET A 273 -21.94 -24.67 11.72
N ALA A 274 -21.27 -23.55 11.46
CA ALA A 274 -20.98 -23.07 10.11
C ALA A 274 -19.95 -23.89 9.35
N SER A 275 -19.21 -24.79 10.01
CA SER A 275 -18.32 -25.75 9.33
C SER A 275 -19.08 -26.95 8.76
N LYS A 276 -20.32 -27.18 9.18
CA LYS A 276 -21.15 -28.31 8.74
C LYS A 276 -22.12 -27.91 7.63
N GLU A 277 -22.68 -26.71 7.72
CA GLU A 277 -23.63 -26.16 6.76
C GLU A 277 -23.60 -24.62 6.81
N PRO A 278 -24.00 -23.90 5.75
CA PRO A 278 -24.19 -22.45 5.81
C PRO A 278 -25.31 -22.07 6.79
N VAL A 279 -25.05 -21.14 7.72
CA VAL A 279 -25.97 -20.76 8.81
C VAL A 279 -26.35 -19.29 8.72
N CYS A 280 -27.61 -18.91 8.88
CA CYS A 280 -28.00 -17.49 8.93
C CYS A 280 -28.02 -16.94 10.37
N ALA A 281 -28.02 -15.62 10.53
CA ALA A 281 -28.04 -14.98 11.86
C ALA A 281 -29.25 -15.38 12.72
N LYS A 282 -30.41 -15.62 12.09
CA LYS A 282 -31.60 -16.09 12.81
C LYS A 282 -31.39 -17.50 13.36
N ASP A 283 -30.84 -18.41 12.56
CA ASP A 283 -30.61 -19.80 12.97
C ASP A 283 -29.60 -19.88 14.12
N TYR A 284 -28.57 -19.01 14.13
CA TYR A 284 -27.68 -18.88 15.28
C TYR A 284 -28.42 -18.45 16.54
N ALA A 285 -29.27 -17.42 16.45
CA ALA A 285 -30.04 -16.93 17.60
C ALA A 285 -30.97 -18.00 18.17
N ASP A 286 -31.68 -18.70 17.28
CA ASP A 286 -32.66 -19.73 17.65
C ASP A 286 -31.96 -20.97 18.26
N ARG A 287 -30.87 -21.45 17.64
CA ARG A 287 -30.15 -22.66 18.10
C ARG A 287 -29.33 -22.43 19.36
N LEU A 288 -28.71 -21.26 19.52
CA LEU A 288 -27.90 -20.91 20.69
C LEU A 288 -28.72 -20.27 21.81
N LYS A 289 -30.01 -19.99 21.58
CA LYS A 289 -30.92 -19.30 22.51
C LYS A 289 -30.38 -17.94 22.96
N LEU A 290 -29.79 -17.20 22.03
CA LEU A 290 -29.20 -15.88 22.27
C LEU A 290 -29.97 -14.79 21.57
N SER A 291 -29.82 -13.56 22.06
CA SER A 291 -30.43 -12.40 21.42
C SER A 291 -29.83 -12.16 20.03
N LYS A 292 -30.62 -11.61 19.11
CA LYS A 292 -30.12 -11.17 17.78
C LYS A 292 -28.96 -10.19 17.90
N ALA A 293 -28.98 -9.30 18.91
CA ALA A 293 -27.90 -8.33 19.13
C ALA A 293 -26.58 -9.02 19.50
N THR A 294 -26.64 -10.01 20.40
CA THR A 294 -25.47 -10.82 20.81
C THR A 294 -24.91 -11.59 19.62
N ILE A 295 -25.77 -12.23 18.81
CA ILE A 295 -25.35 -12.95 17.61
C ILE A 295 -24.70 -12.02 16.58
N SER A 296 -25.30 -10.86 16.29
CA SER A 296 -24.71 -9.89 15.37
C SER A 296 -23.33 -9.41 15.84
N HIS A 297 -23.15 -9.22 17.15
CA HIS A 297 -21.85 -8.85 17.71
C HIS A 297 -20.81 -9.97 17.52
N HIS A 298 -21.15 -11.22 17.82
CA HIS A 298 -20.26 -12.36 17.60
C HIS A 298 -19.93 -12.58 16.12
N ILE A 299 -20.93 -12.45 15.24
CA ILE A 299 -20.71 -12.51 13.79
C ILE A 299 -19.71 -11.43 13.36
N SER A 300 -19.89 -10.19 13.83
CA SER A 300 -18.99 -9.08 13.49
C SER A 300 -17.53 -9.39 13.88
N ILE A 301 -17.31 -9.91 15.10
CA ILE A 301 -15.98 -10.33 15.56
C ILE A 301 -15.44 -11.47 14.69
N LEU A 302 -16.22 -12.52 14.46
CA LEU A 302 -15.78 -13.71 13.73
C LEU A 302 -15.50 -13.41 12.24
N LEU A 303 -16.27 -12.52 11.62
CA LEU A 303 -15.98 -12.00 10.28
C LEU A 303 -14.74 -11.12 10.27
N GLY A 304 -14.59 -10.23 11.26
CA GLY A 304 -13.42 -9.35 11.40
C GLY A 304 -12.11 -10.14 11.57
N LEU A 305 -12.16 -11.28 12.26
CA LEU A 305 -11.06 -12.23 12.40
C LEU A 305 -10.98 -13.25 11.26
N ARG A 306 -11.87 -13.16 10.26
CA ARG A 306 -11.97 -14.07 9.11
C ARG A 306 -12.17 -15.55 9.48
N LEU A 307 -12.69 -15.83 10.68
CA LEU A 307 -13.07 -17.18 11.12
C LEU A 307 -14.39 -17.63 10.46
N LEU A 308 -15.22 -16.67 10.06
CA LEU A 308 -16.39 -16.87 9.20
C LEU A 308 -16.24 -16.09 7.89
N SER A 309 -16.90 -16.55 6.84
CA SER A 309 -17.06 -15.86 5.55
C SER A 309 -18.53 -15.77 5.16
N LEU A 310 -18.88 -14.76 4.36
CA LEU A 310 -20.22 -14.59 3.80
C LEU A 310 -20.42 -15.50 2.59
N SER A 311 -21.55 -16.20 2.54
CA SER A 311 -22.01 -16.97 1.39
C SER A 311 -23.38 -16.46 0.95
N LEU A 312 -23.45 -15.93 -0.26
CA LEU A 312 -24.70 -15.55 -0.91
C LEU A 312 -25.31 -16.80 -1.56
N GLN A 313 -26.47 -17.22 -1.09
CA GLN A 313 -27.24 -18.29 -1.72
C GLN A 313 -28.40 -17.72 -2.55
N GLU A 314 -28.91 -18.51 -3.49
CA GLU A 314 -30.03 -18.15 -4.35
C GLU A 314 -31.21 -17.62 -3.50
N GLY A 315 -31.65 -16.38 -3.78
CA GLY A 315 -32.74 -15.72 -3.04
C GLY A 315 -32.34 -14.62 -2.05
N LYS A 316 -31.10 -14.09 -2.09
CA LYS A 316 -30.61 -12.92 -1.33
C LYS A 316 -30.52 -13.08 0.20
N LYS A 317 -30.52 -14.31 0.72
CA LYS A 317 -30.29 -14.55 2.15
C LYS A 317 -28.80 -14.64 2.44
N MET A 318 -28.34 -13.89 3.44
CA MET A 318 -26.95 -13.92 3.92
C MET A 318 -26.75 -15.13 4.83
N TYR A 319 -25.85 -16.03 4.42
CA TYR A 319 -25.39 -17.16 5.22
C TYR A 319 -23.92 -17.00 5.58
N TYR A 320 -23.53 -17.62 6.68
CA TYR A 320 -22.17 -17.67 7.19
C TYR A 320 -21.63 -19.09 7.08
N ILE A 321 -20.40 -19.20 6.58
CA ILE A 321 -19.64 -20.45 6.49
C ILE A 321 -18.33 -20.31 7.24
N THR A 322 -17.82 -21.39 7.81
CA THR A 322 -16.53 -21.37 8.51
C THR A 322 -15.39 -21.34 7.51
N ASN A 323 -14.45 -20.43 7.73
CA ASN A 323 -13.23 -20.35 6.94
C ASN A 323 -12.18 -21.35 7.49
N ILE A 324 -12.36 -22.63 7.13
CA ILE A 324 -11.49 -23.71 7.59
C ILE A 324 -10.04 -23.48 7.15
N GLU A 325 -9.83 -22.92 5.96
CA GLU A 325 -8.48 -22.66 5.45
C GLU A 325 -7.74 -21.63 6.29
N MET A 326 -8.40 -20.54 6.67
CA MET A 326 -7.80 -19.54 7.57
C MET A 326 -7.43 -20.14 8.92
N ILE A 327 -8.31 -20.98 9.50
CA ILE A 327 -8.04 -21.64 10.79
C ILE A 327 -6.83 -22.57 10.67
N LYS A 328 -6.76 -23.43 9.63
CA LYS A 328 -5.62 -24.32 9.39
C LYS A 328 -4.32 -23.52 9.30
N ARG A 329 -4.29 -22.48 8.46
CA ARG A 329 -3.13 -21.61 8.26
C ARG A 329 -2.65 -20.96 9.57
N LEU A 330 -3.58 -20.50 10.43
CA LEU A 330 -3.22 -19.91 11.72
C LEU A 330 -2.57 -20.91 12.67
N PHE A 331 -3.09 -22.14 12.75
CA PHE A 331 -2.49 -23.18 13.59
C PHE A 331 -1.13 -23.64 13.06
N ASP A 332 -0.99 -23.78 11.73
CA ASP A 332 0.28 -24.13 11.11
C ASP A 332 1.35 -23.07 11.43
N ASN A 333 1.02 -21.77 11.30
CA ASN A 333 1.91 -20.67 11.68
C ASN A 333 2.29 -20.72 13.16
N PHE A 334 1.30 -20.90 14.04
CA PHE A 334 1.54 -20.96 15.49
C PHE A 334 2.47 -22.11 15.88
N ILE A 335 2.32 -23.28 15.26
CA ILE A 335 3.20 -24.44 15.50
C ILE A 335 4.61 -24.12 15.00
N ASN A 336 4.75 -23.59 13.79
CA ASN A 336 6.05 -23.23 13.21
C ASN A 336 6.82 -22.21 14.07
N ASP A 337 6.11 -21.25 14.69
CA ASP A 337 6.73 -20.26 15.57
C ASP A 337 7.16 -20.87 16.93
N LEU A 338 6.58 -21.98 17.37
CA LEU A 338 7.00 -22.71 18.59
C LEU A 338 8.21 -23.63 18.35
N GLU A 339 8.47 -24.02 17.10
CA GLU A 339 9.58 -24.90 16.71
C GLU A 339 10.90 -24.16 16.43
N GLN A 340 10.86 -22.83 16.36
CA GLN A 340 12.02 -21.93 16.24
C GLN A 340 12.66 -21.64 17.60
#